data_AF-A0A0Q9IXW8-F1
#
_entry.id   AF-A0A0Q9IXW8-F1
#
_cell.length_a   1.000
_cell.length_b   1.000
_cell.length_c   1.000
_cell.angle_alpha   90.00
_cell.angle_beta   90.00
_cell.angle_gamma   90.00
#
_symmetry.space_group_name_H-M   'P 1'
#
loop_
_entity.id
_entity.type
_entity.pdbx_description
1 polymer ?
#
loop_
_entity_poly.entity_id
_entity_poly.type
_entity_poly.pdbx_seq_one_letter_code
_entity_poly.pdbx_strand_id
1 'polypeptide(L)'
;MKDKVREGMEVIGADGVHVGAVDRVEDERIKLKKSDAYGRHEGHHHYIELGFVAGVEGDKVRLSANADIAVTLEEETSGKPVDL
;
A
#
# COMPACT_ATOMS: atom_id res chain seq x y z
N MET A 1 -5.85 -2.92 13.49
CA MET A 1 -5.85 -2.29 12.15
C MET A 1 -6.18 -3.32 11.07
N LYS A 2 -5.49 -4.45 11.06
CA LYS A 2 -5.73 -5.62 10.19
C LYS A 2 -7.18 -5.92 9.87
N ASP A 3 -8.07 -5.99 10.87
CA ASP A 3 -9.48 -6.35 10.68
C ASP A 3 -10.32 -5.26 9.97
N LYS A 4 -9.78 -4.04 9.83
CA LYS A 4 -10.44 -2.91 9.16
C LYS A 4 -10.05 -2.77 7.70
N VAL A 5 -8.90 -3.33 7.30
CA VAL A 5 -8.39 -3.25 5.93
C VAL A 5 -8.93 -4.44 5.14
N ARG A 6 -9.64 -4.17 4.06
CA ARG A 6 -10.34 -5.18 3.26
C ARG A 6 -9.90 -5.11 1.81
N GLU A 7 -9.97 -6.25 1.12
CA GLU A 7 -9.74 -6.33 -0.32
C GLU A 7 -10.55 -5.27 -1.07
N GLY A 8 -9.92 -4.65 -2.06
CA GLY A 8 -10.51 -3.64 -2.94
C GLY A 8 -10.58 -2.23 -2.38
N MET A 9 -10.20 -2.01 -1.11
CA MET A 9 -10.07 -0.66 -0.57
C MET A 9 -8.97 0.12 -1.30
N GLU A 10 -9.21 1.42 -1.51
CA GLU A 10 -8.21 2.33 -2.06
C GLU A 10 -7.17 2.66 -0.99
N VAL A 11 -5.89 2.57 -1.33
CA VAL A 11 -4.78 3.04 -0.49
C VAL A 11 -4.37 4.42 -0.95
N ILE A 12 -4.40 5.38 -0.03
CA ILE A 12 -4.09 6.79 -0.29
C ILE A 12 -3.00 7.28 0.65
N GLY A 13 -2.19 8.22 0.16
CA GLY A 13 -1.29 9.01 1.00
C GLY A 13 -2.04 9.88 2.01
N ALA A 14 -1.29 10.47 2.94
CA ALA A 14 -1.80 11.45 3.90
C ALA A 14 -2.38 12.70 3.21
N ASP A 15 -1.87 13.02 2.03
CA ASP A 15 -2.34 14.07 1.11
C ASP A 15 -3.60 13.70 0.33
N GLY A 16 -4.08 12.45 0.46
CA GLY A 16 -5.24 11.94 -0.25
C GLY A 16 -4.96 11.48 -1.69
N VAL A 17 -3.70 11.47 -2.12
CA VAL A 17 -3.31 11.01 -3.45
C VAL A 17 -3.28 9.47 -3.49
N HIS A 18 -3.70 8.89 -4.62
CA HIS A 18 -3.75 7.45 -4.83
C HIS A 18 -2.35 6.81 -4.79
N VAL A 19 -2.24 5.68 -4.09
CA VAL A 19 -1.03 4.85 -4.02
C VAL A 19 -1.27 3.47 -4.63
N GLY A 20 -2.45 2.87 -4.38
CA GLY A 20 -2.83 1.59 -4.97
C GLY A 20 -4.15 1.07 -4.42
N ALA A 21 -4.49 -0.20 -4.64
CA ALA A 21 -5.61 -0.86 -3.99
C ALA A 21 -5.18 -2.11 -3.22
N VAL A 22 -5.91 -2.44 -2.16
CA VAL A 22 -5.67 -3.63 -1.35
C VAL A 22 -6.00 -4.89 -2.14
N ASP A 23 -5.03 -5.79 -2.30
CA ASP A 23 -5.26 -7.21 -2.65
C ASP A 23 -5.69 -7.96 -1.39
N ARG A 24 -4.83 -7.95 -0.36
CA ARG A 24 -5.10 -8.57 0.95
C ARG A 24 -4.15 -8.03 2.02
N VAL A 25 -4.33 -8.47 3.26
CA VAL A 25 -3.34 -8.29 4.32
C VAL A 25 -2.63 -9.62 4.58
N GLU A 26 -1.30 -9.65 4.48
CA GLU A 26 -0.45 -10.81 4.79
C GLU A 26 0.77 -10.38 5.61
N ASP A 27 1.13 -11.15 6.64
CA ASP A 27 2.31 -10.90 7.49
C ASP A 27 2.44 -9.45 8.01
N GLU A 28 1.33 -8.89 8.52
CA GLU A 28 1.24 -7.50 9.01
C GLU A 28 1.52 -6.41 7.94
N ARG A 29 1.41 -6.78 6.66
CA ARG A 29 1.56 -5.88 5.52
C ARG A 29 0.34 -5.91 4.62
N ILE A 30 0.03 -4.77 4.04
CA ILE A 30 -0.95 -4.62 2.97
C ILE A 30 -0.27 -5.01 1.67
N LYS A 31 -0.75 -6.08 1.04
CA LYS A 31 -0.38 -6.43 -0.31
C LYS A 31 -1.21 -5.60 -1.28
N LEU A 32 -0.54 -4.85 -2.15
CA LEU A 32 -1.20 -4.07 -3.20
C LEU A 32 -1.55 -4.96 -4.40
N LYS A 33 -2.61 -4.57 -5.11
CA LYS A 33 -3.00 -5.23 -6.36
C LYS A 33 -1.90 -5.05 -7.38
N LYS A 34 -1.52 -6.16 -8.02
CA LYS A 34 -0.52 -6.18 -9.09
C LYS A 34 -0.87 -5.26 -10.27
N SER A 35 -2.16 -5.00 -10.51
CA SER A 35 -2.63 -4.09 -11.57
C SER A 35 -2.30 -2.61 -11.30
N ASP A 36 -2.03 -2.25 -10.04
CA ASP A 36 -1.66 -0.88 -9.65
C ASP A 36 -0.14 -0.70 -9.57
N ALA A 37 0.65 -1.73 -9.95
CA ALA A 37 2.08 -1.58 -10.10
C ALA A 37 2.38 -0.91 -11.45
N TYR A 38 3.08 0.23 -11.43
CA TYR A 38 3.40 1.03 -12.61
C TYR A 38 4.92 1.14 -12.85
N GLY A 39 5.32 1.45 -14.09
CA GLY A 39 6.71 1.77 -14.43
C GLY A 39 7.66 0.58 -14.33
N ARG A 40 8.85 0.77 -13.75
CA ARG A 40 9.88 -0.29 -13.61
C ARG A 40 9.44 -1.48 -12.76
N HIS A 41 8.32 -1.34 -12.07
CA HIS A 41 7.80 -2.33 -11.13
C HIS A 41 6.51 -3.01 -11.64
N GLU A 42 6.13 -2.74 -12.89
CA GLU A 42 5.02 -3.42 -13.54
C GLU A 42 5.21 -4.94 -13.47
N GLY A 43 4.24 -5.65 -12.89
CA GLY A 43 4.26 -7.11 -12.85
C GLY A 43 4.53 -7.75 -11.49
N HIS A 44 4.88 -6.98 -10.45
CA HIS A 44 5.19 -7.49 -9.11
C HIS A 44 4.17 -7.02 -8.05
N HIS A 45 4.10 -7.72 -6.92
CA HIS A 45 3.28 -7.29 -5.78
C HIS A 45 4.14 -6.46 -4.84
N HIS A 46 3.59 -5.29 -4.50
CA HIS A 46 4.19 -4.35 -3.57
C HIS A 46 3.48 -4.46 -2.24
N TYR A 47 4.21 -4.13 -1.18
CA TYR A 47 3.75 -4.28 0.19
C TYR A 47 3.93 -2.99 0.96
N ILE A 48 2.96 -2.66 1.81
CA ILE A 48 3.06 -1.54 2.75
C ILE A 48 2.85 -2.08 4.16
N GLU A 49 3.78 -1.81 5.08
CA GLU A 49 3.59 -2.21 6.47
C GLU A 49 2.33 -1.59 7.09
N LEU A 50 1.57 -2.36 7.86
CA LEU A 50 0.40 -1.85 8.59
C LEU A 50 0.76 -0.73 9.56
N GLY A 51 2.02 -0.64 9.99
CA GLY A 51 2.53 0.45 10.83
C GLY A 51 2.44 1.83 10.17
N PHE A 52 2.39 1.91 8.84
CA PHE A 52 2.20 3.16 8.10
C PHE A 52 0.73 3.56 7.94
N VAL A 53 -0.23 2.76 8.42
CA VAL A 53 -1.66 3.09 8.30
C VAL A 53 -2.07 4.06 9.41
N ALA A 54 -2.43 5.28 9.01
CA ALA A 54 -2.99 6.28 9.91
C ALA A 54 -4.47 6.02 10.23
N GLY A 55 -5.24 5.48 9.29
CA GLY A 55 -6.66 5.21 9.49
C GLY A 55 -7.36 4.56 8.30
N VAL A 56 -8.63 4.20 8.51
CA VAL A 56 -9.55 3.76 7.45
C VAL A 56 -10.73 4.73 7.42
N GLU A 57 -10.99 5.31 6.25
CA GLU A 57 -12.01 6.33 5.99
C GLU A 57 -12.94 5.83 4.89
N GLY A 58 -14.12 5.32 5.26
CA GLY A 58 -15.03 4.70 4.30
C GLY A 58 -14.42 3.45 3.66
N ASP A 59 -14.16 3.52 2.36
CA ASP A 59 -13.50 2.50 1.54
C ASP A 59 -12.02 2.78 1.28
N LYS A 60 -11.42 3.74 2.01
CA LYS A 60 -10.02 4.14 1.85
C LYS A 60 -9.16 3.79 3.06
N VAL A 61 -7.95 3.31 2.81
CA VAL A 61 -6.87 3.17 3.78
C VAL A 61 -5.93 4.36 3.64
N ARG A 62 -5.87 5.21 4.67
CA ARG A 62 -5.00 6.38 4.67
C ARG A 62 -3.67 6.05 5.32
N LEU A 63 -2.59 6.33 4.60
CA LEU A 63 -1.22 6.21 5.09
C LEU A 63 -0.80 7.45 5.89
N SER A 64 0.21 7.31 6.73
CA SER A 64 0.83 8.40 7.48
C SER A 64 1.80 9.25 6.65
N ALA A 65 2.18 8.78 5.46
CA ALA A 65 3.06 9.47 4.52
C ALA A 65 2.27 9.94 3.28
N ASN A 66 2.70 11.04 2.66
CA ASN A 66 2.18 11.47 1.36
C ASN A 66 2.49 10.43 0.28
N ALA A 67 1.69 10.41 -0.80
CA ALA A 67 1.79 9.35 -1.80
C ALA A 67 3.19 9.23 -2.41
N ASP A 68 3.86 10.35 -2.70
CA ASP A 68 5.22 10.39 -3.25
C ASP A 68 6.26 9.75 -2.33
N ILE A 69 6.12 9.91 -1.02
CA ILE A 69 6.96 9.24 -0.02
C ILE A 69 6.51 7.78 0.17
N ALA A 70 5.21 7.50 0.14
CA ALA A 70 4.67 6.16 0.35
C ALA A 70 5.20 5.16 -0.67
N VAL A 71 5.37 5.56 -1.95
CA VAL A 71 5.95 4.69 -2.98
C VAL A 71 7.39 4.25 -2.63
N THR A 72 8.13 5.07 -1.88
CA THR A 72 9.49 4.75 -1.41
C THR A 72 9.52 3.79 -0.22
N LEU A 73 8.38 3.63 0.46
CA LEU A 73 8.21 2.76 1.62
C LEU A 73 7.66 1.38 1.23
N GLU A 74 7.34 1.20 -0.05
CA GLU A 74 6.88 -0.09 -0.55
C GLU A 74 8.00 -1.13 -0.46
N GLU A 75 7.61 -2.35 -0.14
CA GLU A 75 8.50 -3.50 -0.12
C GLU A 75 8.16 -4.50 -1.21
N GLU A 76 9.18 -5.20 -1.69
CA GLU A 76 9.03 -6.40 -2.49
C GLU A 76 8.51 -7.57 -1.64
N THR A 77 8.12 -8.68 -2.28
CA THR A 77 7.76 -9.93 -1.57
C THR A 77 8.85 -10.39 -0.58
N SER A 78 10.12 -10.05 -0.88
CA SER A 78 11.27 -10.34 -0.02
C SER A 78 11.36 -9.53 1.27
N GLY A 79 10.51 -8.50 1.46
CA GLY A 79 10.61 -7.56 2.59
C GLY A 79 11.77 -6.57 2.47
N LYS A 80 12.30 -6.39 1.26
CA LYS A 80 13.28 -5.35 0.95
C LYS A 80 12.56 -4.15 0.37
N PRO A 81 13.07 -2.93 0.60
CA PRO A 81 12.58 -1.75 -0.09
C PRO A 81 12.59 -1.94 -1.60
N VAL A 82 11.59 -1.37 -2.24
CA VAL A 82 11.47 -1.30 -3.69
C VAL A 82 12.58 -0.40 -4.27
N ASP A 83 13.25 -0.85 -5.33
CA ASP A 83 14.37 -0.13 -5.97
C ASP A 83 13.85 0.82 -7.07
N LEU A 84 13.60 2.09 -6.71
CA LEU A 84 12.92 3.12 -7.54
C LEU A 84 13.75 3.66 -8.72
#